data_AF-A0A392TP03-F1
#
_entry.id   AF-A0A392TP03-F1
#
_cell.length_a   1.000
_cell.length_b   1.000
_cell.length_c   1.000
_cell.angle_alpha   90.00
_cell.angle_beta   90.00
_cell.angle_gamma   90.00
#
_symmetry.space_group_name_H-M   'P 1'
#
loop_
_entity.id
_entity.type
_entity.pdbx_description
1 polymer ?
#
loop_
_entity_poly.entity_id
_entity_poly.type
_entity_poly.pdbx_seq_one_letter_code
_entity_poly.pdbx_strand_id
1 'polypeptide(L)' 'MRALIPAGFERPPPLGTYDGQFDPDEHIDNINAILNFRMVSGAIRCRLFPTTLRKWAMT' A
#
# COMPACT_ATOMS: atom_id res chain seq x y z
N MET A 1 -21.85 -16.98 -1.93
CA MET A 1 -20.90 -17.75 -1.09
C MET A 1 -19.84 -16.80 -0.60
N ARG A 2 -19.51 -16.81 0.70
CA ARG A 2 -18.34 -16.09 1.23
C ARG A 2 -17.19 -17.10 1.27
N ALA A 3 -16.18 -16.92 0.44
CA ALA A 3 -15.00 -17.78 0.48
C ALA A 3 -14.29 -17.58 1.83
N LEU A 4 -13.91 -18.69 2.47
CA LEU A 4 -13.06 -18.65 3.67
C LEU A 4 -11.69 -18.08 3.26
N ILE A 5 -11.27 -17.01 3.93
CA ILE A 5 -9.93 -16.46 3.77
C ILE A 5 -8.95 -17.48 4.36
N PRO A 6 -7.92 -17.93 3.62
CA PRO A 6 -6.93 -18.85 4.15
C PRO A 6 -6.27 -18.29 5.42
N ALA A 7 -5.98 -19.17 6.39
CA ALA A 7 -5.28 -18.79 7.62
C ALA A 7 -3.95 -18.09 7.26
N GLY A 8 -3.72 -16.90 7.84
CA GLY A 8 -2.57 -16.04 7.53
C GLY A 8 -2.84 -14.89 6.55
N PHE A 9 -3.98 -14.89 5.84
CA PHE A 9 -4.44 -13.77 5.01
C PHE A 9 -5.48 -12.89 5.74
N GLU A 10 -5.67 -13.11 7.03
CA GLU A 10 -6.65 -12.39 7.86
C GLU A 10 -6.30 -10.90 8.00
N ARG A 11 -5.00 -10.56 7.93
CA ARG A 11 -4.52 -9.20 8.07
C ARG A 11 -3.86 -8.71 6.78
N PRO A 12 -4.22 -7.51 6.29
CA PRO A 12 -3.49 -6.88 5.20
C PRO A 12 -2.00 -6.74 5.55
N PRO A 13 -1.09 -6.88 4.56
CA PRO A 13 0.29 -6.47 4.72
C PRO A 13 0.37 -5.02 5.22
N PRO A 14 1.38 -4.66 6.03
CA PRO A 14 1.64 -3.27 6.37
C PRO A 14 1.94 -2.46 5.10
N LEU A 15 1.65 -1.15 5.12
CA LEU A 15 2.02 -0.28 4.01
C LEU A 15 3.55 -0.17 3.96
N GLY A 16 4.12 -0.43 2.78
CA GLY A 16 5.55 -0.28 2.54
C GLY A 16 6.00 1.18 2.70
N THR A 17 7.27 1.36 3.05
CA THR A 17 7.92 2.68 3.08
C THR A 17 8.83 2.81 1.88
N TYR A 18 8.65 3.86 1.08
CA TYR A 18 9.54 4.23 -0.02
C TYR A 18 10.70 5.06 0.50
N ASP A 19 11.92 4.58 0.26
CA ASP A 19 13.16 5.24 0.65
C ASP A 19 13.89 5.92 -0.50
N GLY A 20 13.33 5.85 -1.72
CA GLY A 20 13.93 6.42 -2.93
C GLY A 20 15.00 5.55 -3.59
N GLN A 21 15.25 4.33 -3.09
CA GLN A 21 16.26 3.43 -3.66
C GLN A 21 15.68 2.41 -4.65
N PHE A 22 14.42 2.04 -4.46
CA PHE A 22 13.71 1.09 -5.32
C PHE A 22 12.98 1.81 -6.45
N ASP A 23 12.56 1.02 -7.45
CA ASP A 23 11.77 1.51 -8.56
C ASP A 23 10.46 2.18 -8.06
N PRO A 24 10.16 3.42 -8.48
CA PRO A 24 8.98 4.13 -8.01
C PRO A 24 7.67 3.53 -8.54
N ASP A 25 7.66 2.92 -9.72
CA ASP A 25 6.47 2.27 -10.29
C ASP A 25 6.14 0.99 -9.51
N GLU A 26 7.15 0.20 -9.14
CA GLU A 26 7.00 -0.95 -8.25
C GLU A 26 6.40 -0.54 -6.88
N HIS A 27 6.85 0.58 -6.31
CA HIS A 27 6.28 1.09 -5.06
C HIS A 27 4.80 1.48 -5.23
N ILE A 28 4.46 2.15 -6.33
CA ILE A 28 3.07 2.53 -6.64
C ILE A 28 2.19 1.29 -6.76
N ASP A 29 2.65 0.26 -7.47
CA ASP A 29 1.92 -0.99 -7.65
C ASP A 29 1.69 -1.73 -6.32
N ASN A 30 2.72 -1.78 -5.47
CA ASN A 30 2.62 -2.38 -4.14
C ASN A 30 1.59 -1.65 -3.26
N ILE A 31 1.65 -0.32 -3.21
CA ILE A 31 0.68 0.49 -2.48
C ILE A 31 -0.74 0.29 -3.04
N ASN A 32 -0.90 0.26 -4.36
CA ASN A 32 -2.19 0.01 -4.99
C ASN A 32 -2.75 -1.38 -4.65
N ALA A 33 -1.93 -2.41 -4.65
CA ALA A 33 -2.34 -3.76 -4.28
C ALA A 33 -2.82 -3.83 -2.83
N ILE A 34 -2.06 -3.25 -1.88
CA ILE A 34 -2.43 -3.21 -0.45
C ILE A 34 -3.72 -2.43 -0.23
N LEU A 35 -3.89 -1.29 -0.92
CA LEU A 35 -5.07 -0.44 -0.77
C LEU A 35 -6.31 -1.04 -1.45
N ASN A 36 -6.14 -1.78 -2.55
CA ASN A 36 -7.20 -2.59 -3.16
C ASN A 36 -7.64 -3.72 -2.21
N PHE A 37 -6.69 -4.42 -1.58
CA PHE A 37 -7.00 -5.46 -0.59
C PHE A 37 -7.80 -4.91 0.59
N ARG A 38 -7.49 -3.69 1.04
CA ARG A 38 -8.20 -2.99 2.11
C ARG A 38 -9.50 -2.30 1.65
N MET A 39 -9.89 -2.43 0.37
CA MET A 39 -11.06 -1.79 -0.24
C MET A 39 -11.10 -0.27 -0.03
N VAL A 40 -9.94 0.38 -0.07
CA VAL A 40 -9.80 1.83 0.16
C VAL A 40 -10.20 2.60 -1.10
N SER A 41 -11.07 3.60 -0.96
CA SER A 41 -11.50 4.47 -2.06
C SER A 41 -10.35 5.37 -2.56
N GLY A 42 -10.37 5.74 -3.84
CA GLY A 42 -9.29 6.50 -4.50
C GLY A 42 -8.88 7.78 -3.75
N ALA A 43 -9.86 8.55 -3.26
CA ALA A 43 -9.59 9.78 -2.51
C ALA A 43 -8.80 9.54 -1.20
N ILE A 44 -9.02 8.41 -0.54
CA ILE A 44 -8.27 8.04 0.65
C ILE A 44 -6.86 7.57 0.26
N ARG A 45 -6.69 6.90 -0.89
CA ARG A 45 -5.36 6.48 -1.38
C ARG A 45 -4.42 7.67 -1.58
N CYS A 46 -4.88 8.73 -2.24
CA CYS A 46 -4.08 9.93 -2.46
C CYS A 46 -3.67 10.61 -1.15
N ARG A 47 -4.51 10.56 -0.10
CA ARG A 47 -4.16 11.10 1.23
C ARG A 47 -3.17 10.21 1.98
N LEU A 48 -3.17 8.91 1.72
CA LEU A 48 -2.32 7.94 2.39
C LEU A 48 -0.94 7.84 1.76
N PHE A 49 -0.82 8.06 0.46
CA PHE A 49 0.44 7.94 -0.27
C PHE A 49 1.61 8.75 0.35
N PRO A 50 1.46 10.03 0.75
CA PRO A 50 2.55 10.78 1.38
C PRO A 50 3.07 10.13 2.67
N THR A 51 2.22 9.37 3.39
CA THR A 51 2.64 8.67 4.62
C THR A 51 3.55 7.47 4.35
N THR A 52 3.62 7.02 3.09
CA THR A 52 4.50 5.92 2.66
C THR A 52 5.90 6.42 2.28
N LEU A 53 6.11 7.73 2.17
CA LEU A 53 7.40 8.30 1.76
C LEU A 53 8.29 8.56 2.98
N ARG A 54 9.58 8.19 2.92
CA ARG A 54 10.58 8.63 3.89
C ARG A 54 10.85 10.13 3.72
N LYS A 55 11.30 10.77 4.81
CA LYS A 55 11.59 12.21 4.87
C LYS A 55 12.45 12.72 3.71
N TRP A 56 13.42 11.93 3.28
CA TRP A 56 14.33 12.30 2.19
C TRP A 56 13.72 12.13 0.80
N ALA A 57 12.75 11.24 0.63
CA ALA A 57 12.01 11.02 -0.62
C ALA A 57 10.89 12.05 -0.86
N MET A 58 10.67 12.96 0.09
CA MET A 58 9.71 14.08 -0.04
C MET A 58 10.35 15.36 -0.61
N THR A 59 11.64 15.30 -0.98
CA THR A 59 12.41 16.45 -1.48
C THR A 59 12.31 16.53 -2.99
#